data_AF-A0A3S2TTB8-F1
#
_entry.id   AF-A0A3S2TTB8-F1
#
_cell.length_a   1.000
_cell.length_b   1.000
_cell.length_c   1.000
_cell.angle_alpha   90.00
_cell.angle_beta   90.00
_cell.angle_gamma   90.00
#
_symmetry.space_group_name_H-M   'P 1'
#
loop_
_entity.id
_entity.type
_entity.pdbx_description
1 polymer ?
#
loop_
_entity_poly.entity_id
_entity_poly.type
_entity_poly.pdbx_seq_one_letter_code
_entity_poly.pdbx_strand_id
1 'polypeptide(L)'
;MLEEKKVQDAMQIILHAGDARLHCMNGLKAIENSDFDKAKDEIKRANDEIVKAHRIQTNCITNETQGEAGEYSVLFAHAQDTLMTIYSEINIAKRMIKIFEAYDARLTILERLKRVNEHE
;
A
#
# COMPACT_ATOMS: atom_id res chain seq x y z
N MET A 1 4.85 -31.92 2.44
CA MET A 1 5.66 -31.08 3.35
C MET A 1 6.21 -29.80 2.69
N LEU A 2 7.09 -29.84 1.66
CA LEU A 2 7.61 -28.61 1.02
C LEU A 2 6.54 -27.85 0.21
N GLU A 3 5.69 -28.55 -0.55
CA GLU A 3 4.56 -27.94 -1.25
C GLU A 3 3.52 -27.30 -0.31
N GLU A 4 3.19 -27.98 0.80
CA GLU A 4 2.21 -27.47 1.79
C GLU A 4 2.69 -26.16 2.43
N LYS A 5 3.99 -26.06 2.75
CA LYS A 5 4.56 -24.82 3.29
C LYS A 5 4.50 -23.67 2.28
N LYS A 6 4.85 -23.91 1.01
CA LYS A 6 4.75 -22.87 -0.05
C LYS A 6 3.32 -22.40 -0.25
N VAL A 7 2.34 -23.32 -0.22
CA VAL A 7 0.92 -22.97 -0.32
C VAL A 7 0.49 -22.12 0.88
N GLN A 8 0.90 -22.47 2.09
CA GLN A 8 0.61 -21.70 3.29
C GLN A 8 1.23 -20.29 3.22
N ASP A 9 2.50 -20.18 2.83
CA ASP A 9 3.19 -18.90 2.68
C ASP A 9 2.51 -18.02 1.61
N ALA A 10 2.12 -18.62 0.47
CA ALA A 10 1.37 -17.92 -0.58
C ALA A 10 0.02 -17.39 -0.06
N MET A 11 -0.73 -18.20 0.67
CA MET A 11 -2.02 -17.78 1.25
C MET A 11 -1.84 -16.65 2.27
N GLN A 12 -0.81 -16.70 3.11
CA GLN A 12 -0.50 -15.63 4.07
C GLN A 12 -0.11 -14.33 3.36
N ILE A 13 0.70 -14.41 2.29
CA ILE A 13 1.02 -13.25 1.45
C ILE A 13 -0.26 -12.65 0.87
N ILE A 14 -1.14 -13.48 0.28
CA ILE A 14 -2.39 -13.01 -0.34
C ILE A 14 -3.30 -12.35 0.69
N LEU A 15 -3.41 -12.91 1.90
CA LEU A 15 -4.24 -12.35 2.97
C LEU A 15 -3.76 -10.95 3.36
N HIS A 16 -2.49 -10.84 3.75
CA HIS A 16 -1.91 -9.55 4.15
C HIS A 16 -1.88 -8.53 3.00
N ALA A 17 -1.60 -8.97 1.78
CA ALA A 17 -1.66 -8.09 0.61
C ALA A 17 -3.11 -7.61 0.37
N GLY A 18 -4.11 -8.49 0.50
CA GLY A 18 -5.52 -8.14 0.39
C GLY A 18 -5.96 -7.08 1.39
N ASP A 19 -5.61 -7.25 2.66
CA ASP A 19 -5.89 -6.26 3.71
C ASP A 19 -5.14 -4.94 3.45
N ALA A 20 -3.88 -5.02 3.00
CA ALA A 20 -3.12 -3.84 2.60
C ALA A 20 -3.80 -3.08 1.45
N ARG A 21 -4.36 -3.78 0.47
CA ARG A 21 -5.10 -3.17 -0.64
C ARG A 21 -6.38 -2.50 -0.18
N LEU A 22 -7.14 -3.15 0.71
CA LEU A 22 -8.36 -2.57 1.29
C LEU A 22 -8.05 -1.23 1.96
N HIS A 23 -7.04 -1.20 2.83
CA HIS A 23 -6.59 0.02 3.49
C HIS A 23 -6.06 1.06 2.50
N CYS A 24 -5.30 0.64 1.47
CA CYS A 24 -4.82 1.55 0.42
C CYS A 24 -5.98 2.23 -0.31
N MET A 25 -7.01 1.48 -0.70
CA MET A 25 -8.20 2.02 -1.37
C MET A 25 -9.00 2.95 -0.47
N ASN A 26 -9.13 2.63 0.83
CA ASN A 26 -9.76 3.53 1.80
C ASN A 26 -8.98 4.84 1.96
N GLY A 27 -7.65 4.76 1.97
CA GLY A 27 -6.78 5.93 1.99
C GLY A 27 -6.96 6.82 0.76
N LEU A 28 -7.00 6.23 -0.44
CA LEU A 28 -7.28 6.97 -1.69
C LEU A 28 -8.65 7.65 -1.66
N LYS A 29 -9.71 6.95 -1.21
CA LYS A 29 -11.04 7.56 -1.03
C LYS A 29 -11.04 8.70 -0.02
N ALA A 30 -10.22 8.64 1.03
CA ALA A 30 -10.08 9.74 1.97
C ALA A 30 -9.40 10.96 1.32
N ILE A 31 -8.39 10.75 0.46
CA ILE A 31 -7.77 11.82 -0.36
C ILE A 31 -8.80 12.49 -1.27
N GLU A 32 -9.67 11.72 -1.93
CA GLU A 32 -10.75 12.26 -2.78
C GLU A 32 -11.68 13.21 -2.01
N ASN A 33 -11.86 12.99 -0.71
CA ASN A 33 -12.67 13.81 0.18
C ASN A 33 -11.86 14.86 0.96
N SER A 34 -10.57 15.03 0.64
CA SER A 34 -9.63 15.91 1.36
C SER A 34 -9.50 15.61 2.86
N ASP A 35 -9.85 14.39 3.30
CA ASP A 35 -9.64 13.91 4.66
C ASP A 35 -8.23 13.30 4.78
N PHE A 36 -7.23 14.17 4.85
CA PHE A 36 -5.82 13.77 4.81
C PHE A 36 -5.36 13.03 6.07
N ASP A 37 -5.98 13.29 7.22
CA ASP A 37 -5.64 12.59 8.46
C ASP A 37 -6.10 11.13 8.40
N LYS A 38 -7.33 10.88 7.95
CA LYS A 38 -7.80 9.51 7.68
C LYS A 38 -6.99 8.84 6.59
N ALA A 39 -6.65 9.57 5.52
CA ALA A 39 -5.81 9.03 4.45
C ALA A 39 -4.45 8.53 5.00
N LYS A 40 -3.79 9.32 5.85
CA LYS A 40 -2.52 8.92 6.48
C LYS A 40 -2.66 7.71 7.38
N ASP A 41 -3.74 7.62 8.18
CA ASP A 41 -3.97 6.47 9.06
C ASP A 41 -4.22 5.19 8.27
N GLU A 42 -5.08 5.23 7.25
CA GLU A 42 -5.34 4.09 6.38
C GLU A 42 -4.08 3.65 5.62
N ILE A 43 -3.30 4.58 5.06
CA ILE A 43 -2.05 4.25 4.37
C ILE A 43 -0.99 3.70 5.33
N LYS A 44 -1.00 4.10 6.61
CA LYS A 44 -0.14 3.50 7.62
C LYS A 44 -0.53 2.03 7.88
N ARG A 45 -1.82 1.74 8.05
CA ARG A 45 -2.33 0.37 8.21
C ARG A 45 -2.02 -0.50 6.99
N ALA A 46 -2.21 0.05 5.78
CA ALA A 46 -1.82 -0.62 4.54
C ALA A 46 -0.33 -0.98 4.52
N ASN A 47 0.52 -0.07 4.97
CA ASN A 47 1.95 -0.30 5.06
C ASN A 47 2.33 -1.36 6.12
N ASP A 48 1.63 -1.42 7.24
CA ASP A 48 1.89 -2.41 8.27
C ASP A 48 1.56 -3.83 7.77
N GLU A 49 0.46 -4.00 7.03
CA GLU A 49 0.09 -5.28 6.41
C GLU A 49 1.05 -5.67 5.27
N ILE A 50 1.42 -4.73 4.39
CA ILE A 50 2.31 -5.04 3.27
C ILE A 50 3.72 -5.45 3.76
N VAL A 51 4.18 -4.90 4.88
CA VAL A 51 5.46 -5.29 5.50
C VAL A 51 5.41 -6.73 6.01
N LYS A 52 4.28 -7.20 6.55
CA LYS A 52 4.13 -8.61 6.96
C LYS A 52 4.23 -9.53 5.75
N ALA A 53 3.49 -9.25 4.67
CA ALA A 53 3.55 -10.01 3.43
C ALA A 53 4.98 -10.02 2.83
N HIS A 54 5.63 -8.86 2.78
CA HIS A 54 6.98 -8.71 2.23
C HIS A 54 8.04 -9.48 3.02
N ARG A 55 7.89 -9.60 4.35
CA ARG A 55 8.78 -10.44 5.17
C ARG A 55 8.69 -11.91 4.78
N ILE A 56 7.48 -12.42 4.56
CA ILE A 56 7.27 -13.81 4.11
C ILE A 56 7.95 -14.01 2.74
N GLN A 57 7.67 -13.11 1.78
CA GLN A 57 8.30 -13.15 0.46
C GLN A 57 9.84 -13.13 0.55
N THR A 58 10.40 -12.25 1.37
CA THR A 58 11.87 -12.12 1.54
C THR A 58 12.47 -13.40 2.11
N ASN A 59 11.82 -14.01 3.10
CA ASN A 59 12.27 -15.27 3.69
C ASN A 59 12.25 -16.40 2.65
N CYS A 60 11.19 -16.51 1.85
CA CYS A 60 11.10 -17.52 0.78
C CYS A 60 12.21 -17.35 -0.26
N ILE A 61 12.46 -16.12 -0.73
CA ILE A 61 13.54 -15.84 -1.71
C ILE A 61 14.90 -16.16 -1.10
N THR A 62 15.13 -15.78 0.16
CA THR A 62 16.39 -16.04 0.86
C THR A 62 16.66 -17.54 0.99
N ASN A 63 15.66 -18.32 1.37
CA ASN A 63 15.77 -19.78 1.44
C ASN A 63 16.12 -20.40 0.08
N GLU A 64 15.46 -19.97 -0.99
CA GLU A 64 15.76 -20.44 -2.35
C GLU A 64 17.22 -20.13 -2.74
N THR A 65 17.74 -18.95 -2.39
CA THR A 65 19.16 -18.61 -2.65
C THR A 65 20.17 -19.42 -1.84
N GLN A 66 19.75 -20.01 -0.72
CA GLN A 66 20.60 -20.86 0.13
C GLN A 66 20.64 -22.33 -0.34
N GLY A 67 19.98 -22.65 -1.45
CA GLY A 67 19.96 -23.99 -2.03
C GLY A 67 18.72 -24.82 -1.66
N GLU A 68 17.74 -24.25 -0.95
CA GLU A 68 16.39 -24.81 -0.83
C GLU A 68 15.62 -24.54 -2.14
N ALA A 69 16.11 -25.06 -3.26
CA ALA A 69 15.45 -24.93 -4.56
C ALA A 69 14.09 -25.65 -4.53
N GLY A 70 13.05 -24.93 -4.16
CA GLY A 70 11.70 -25.47 -4.14
C GLY A 70 11.08 -25.47 -5.54
N GLU A 71 10.19 -26.41 -5.82
CA GLU A 71 9.44 -26.45 -7.08
C GLU A 71 8.67 -25.16 -7.34
N TYR A 72 8.52 -24.83 -8.63
CA TYR A 72 7.75 -23.70 -9.09
C TYR A 72 6.28 -23.84 -8.68
N SER A 73 5.68 -22.76 -8.17
CA SER A 73 4.27 -22.73 -7.76
C SER A 73 3.57 -21.52 -8.39
N VAL A 74 2.54 -21.79 -9.20
CA VAL A 74 1.71 -20.75 -9.83
C VAL A 74 1.03 -19.88 -8.77
N LEU A 75 0.56 -20.49 -7.67
CA LEU A 75 -0.08 -19.77 -6.57
C LEU A 75 0.91 -18.82 -5.87
N PHE A 76 2.14 -19.27 -5.64
CA PHE A 76 3.16 -18.43 -5.02
C PHE A 76 3.59 -17.29 -5.94
N ALA A 77 3.75 -17.55 -7.24
CA ALA A 77 4.00 -16.50 -8.23
C ALA A 77 2.87 -15.44 -8.23
N HIS A 78 1.62 -15.87 -8.23
CA HIS A 78 0.46 -14.97 -8.14
C HIS A 78 0.45 -14.15 -6.84
N ALA A 79 0.83 -14.76 -5.71
CA ALA A 79 0.96 -14.07 -4.44
C ALA A 79 2.04 -12.97 -4.49
N GLN A 80 3.19 -13.25 -5.11
CA GLN A 80 4.27 -12.28 -5.30
C GLN A 80 3.83 -11.12 -6.20
N ASP A 81 3.18 -11.40 -7.33
CA ASP A 81 2.68 -10.37 -8.26
C ASP A 81 1.67 -9.45 -7.58
N THR A 82 0.75 -10.04 -6.82
CA THR A 82 -0.27 -9.31 -6.05
C THR A 82 0.40 -8.39 -5.02
N LEU A 83 1.32 -8.93 -4.22
CA LEU A 83 2.08 -8.19 -3.21
C LEU A 83 2.82 -6.99 -3.82
N MET A 84 3.59 -7.20 -4.89
CA MET A 84 4.40 -6.14 -5.49
C MET A 84 3.54 -5.07 -6.16
N THR A 85 2.41 -5.46 -6.77
CA THR A 85 1.44 -4.51 -7.33
C THR A 85 0.88 -3.59 -6.25
N ILE A 86 0.42 -4.16 -5.13
CA ILE A 86 -0.17 -3.39 -4.02
C ILE A 86 0.89 -2.54 -3.30
N TYR A 87 2.12 -3.04 -3.18
CA TYR A 87 3.23 -2.24 -2.67
C TYR A 87 3.48 -0.98 -3.51
N SER A 88 3.40 -1.11 -4.83
CA SER A 88 3.47 0.03 -5.77
C SER A 88 2.29 0.99 -5.57
N GLU A 89 1.07 0.48 -5.48
CA GLU A 89 -0.14 1.28 -5.21
C GLU A 89 0.01 2.12 -3.93
N ILE A 90 0.48 1.51 -2.83
CA ILE A 90 0.70 2.19 -1.54
C ILE A 90 1.75 3.30 -1.68
N ASN A 91 2.83 3.07 -2.41
CA ASN A 91 3.87 4.07 -2.62
C ASN A 91 3.35 5.27 -3.42
N ILE A 92 2.52 5.02 -4.43
CA ILE A 92 1.84 6.07 -5.19
C ILE A 92 0.87 6.83 -4.29
N ALA A 93 0.04 6.13 -3.51
CA ALA A 93 -0.92 6.75 -2.59
C ALA A 93 -0.24 7.67 -1.57
N LYS A 94 0.90 7.25 -0.99
CA LYS A 94 1.72 8.10 -0.11
C LYS A 94 2.16 9.41 -0.77
N ARG A 95 2.45 9.39 -2.07
CA ARG A 95 2.81 10.60 -2.83
C ARG A 95 1.59 11.43 -3.17
N MET A 96 0.47 10.80 -3.50
CA MET A 96 -0.81 11.49 -3.73
C MET A 96 -1.22 12.31 -2.51
N ILE A 97 -1.16 11.75 -1.29
CA ILE A 97 -1.47 12.52 -0.05
C ILE A 97 -0.68 13.83 -0.03
N LYS A 98 0.64 13.77 -0.19
CA LYS A 98 1.51 14.96 -0.15
C LYS A 98 1.18 15.97 -1.25
N ILE A 99 0.86 15.48 -2.45
CA ILE A 99 0.53 16.34 -3.60
C ILE A 99 -0.79 17.06 -3.35
N PHE A 100 -1.82 16.35 -2.89
CA PHE A 100 -3.14 16.93 -2.64
C PHE A 100 -3.15 17.85 -1.41
N GLU A 101 -2.43 17.52 -0.33
CA GLU A 101 -2.24 18.43 0.80
C GLU A 101 -1.60 19.77 0.37
N ALA A 102 -0.58 19.70 -0.49
CA ALA A 102 0.07 20.90 -1.00
C ALA A 102 -0.86 21.74 -1.88
N TYR A 103 -1.73 21.11 -2.67
CA TYR A 103 -2.72 21.83 -3.48
C TYR A 103 -3.84 22.42 -2.62
N ASP A 104 -4.36 21.68 -1.65
CA ASP A 104 -5.39 22.14 -0.72
C ASP A 104 -4.94 23.38 0.09
N ALA A 105 -3.70 23.36 0.58
CA ALA A 105 -3.11 24.51 1.25
C ALA A 105 -3.02 25.74 0.33
N ARG A 106 -2.65 25.55 -0.94
CA ARG A 106 -2.59 26.65 -1.93
C ARG A 106 -3.98 27.20 -2.25
N LEU A 107 -4.98 26.33 -2.40
CA LEU A 107 -6.37 26.75 -2.65
C LEU A 107 -6.91 27.56 -1.48
N THR A 108 -6.68 27.10 -0.24
CA THR A 108 -7.08 27.82 0.98
C THR A 108 -6.48 29.23 1.04
N ILE A 109 -5.21 29.40 0.67
CA ILE A 109 -4.56 30.72 0.61
C ILE A 109 -5.27 31.61 -0.43
N LEU A 110 -5.53 31.09 -1.63
CA LEU A 110 -6.19 31.85 -2.70
C LEU A 110 -7.62 32.27 -2.31
N GLU A 111 -8.38 31.37 -1.69
CA GLU A 111 -9.73 31.67 -1.19
C GLU A 111 -9.72 32.76 -0.12
N ARG A 112 -8.73 32.76 0.78
CA ARG A 112 -8.56 33.81 1.78
C ARG A 112 -8.22 35.15 1.15
N LEU A 113 -7.31 35.19 0.18
CA LEU A 113 -6.94 36.42 -0.53
C LEU A 113 -8.12 37.04 -1.29
N LYS A 114 -8.93 36.20 -1.95
CA LYS A 114 -10.13 36.68 -2.67
C LYS A 114 -11.12 37.37 -1.73
N ARG A 115 -11.35 36.81 -0.54
CA ARG A 115 -12.26 37.41 0.46
C ARG A 115 -11.76 38.75 1.00
N VAL A 116 -10.45 38.95 1.13
CA VAL A 116 -9.89 40.25 1.58
C VAL A 116 -10.12 41.32 0.52
N ASN A 117 -9.88 41.00 -0.76
CA ASN A 117 -10.02 41.96 -1.86
C ASN A 117 -11.49 42.31 -2.22
N GLU A 118 -12.46 41.48 -1.84
CA GLU A 118 -13.90 41.78 -2.02
C GLU A 118 -14.46 42.71 -0.93
N HIS A 119 -13.69 42.98 0.13
CA HIS A 119 -14.07 43.83 1.26
C HIS A 119 -13.28 45.16 1.34
N GLU A 120 -12.46 45.47 0.31
CA GLU A 120 -11.84 46.79 0.06
C GLU A 120 -12.57 47.52 -1.09
#